data_AF-A0A956HB87-F1
#
_entry.id   AF-A0A956HB87-F1
#
_cell.length_a   1.000
_cell.length_b   1.000
_cell.length_c   1.000
_cell.angle_alpha   90.00
_cell.angle_beta   90.00
_cell.angle_gamma   90.00
#
_symmetry.space_group_name_H-M   'P 1'
#
loop_
_entity.id
_entity.type
_entity.pdbx_description
1 polymer ?
#
loop_
_entity_poly.entity_id
_entity_poly.type
_entity_poly.pdbx_seq_one_letter_code
_entity_poly.pdbx_strand_id
1 'polypeptide(L)'
;EAGILLSELIRRGRARRILVCTTKAMLTQFQKEMWARFSIPLVRLDSVGLQRIRADLPTHHNPFYFYDRAIISIDTLKQNNWFRTHVEHAHWDVIVIDEAHNVAVRGSSSSMRARMANLLARNCDSLILLSATPHDGKAESFASLMNMLDPTAIANPAEYVKEDIQGLYVRRFK
;
A
#
# COMPACT_ATOMS: atom_id res chain seq x y z
N GLU A 1 -9.35 -10.97 4.23
CA GLU A 1 -10.33 -10.11 3.53
C GLU A 1 -9.75 -9.48 2.26
N ALA A 2 -8.54 -8.92 2.30
CA ALA A 2 -7.86 -8.33 1.13
C ALA A 2 -7.90 -9.19 -0.14
N GLY A 3 -7.61 -10.48 -0.02
CA GLY A 3 -7.64 -11.39 -1.17
C GLY A 3 -9.02 -11.56 -1.82
N ILE A 4 -10.10 -11.52 -1.03
CA ILE A 4 -11.48 -11.57 -1.56
C ILE A 4 -11.77 -10.29 -2.34
N LEU A 5 -11.47 -9.13 -1.77
CA LEU A 5 -11.67 -7.83 -2.41
C LEU A 5 -10.87 -7.73 -3.70
N LEU A 6 -9.58 -8.08 -3.67
CA LEU A 6 -8.72 -8.11 -4.85
C LEU A 6 -9.24 -9.08 -5.92
N SER A 7 -9.68 -10.27 -5.54
CA SER A 7 -10.24 -11.25 -6.49
C SER A 7 -11.46 -10.71 -7.21
N GLU A 8 -12.36 -10.03 -6.50
CA GLU A 8 -13.54 -9.42 -7.11
C GLU A 8 -13.18 -8.22 -8.00
N LEU A 9 -12.23 -7.37 -7.60
CA LEU A 9 -11.75 -6.27 -8.44
C LEU A 9 -11.07 -6.78 -9.71
N ILE A 10 -10.26 -7.85 -9.61
CA ILE A 10 -9.65 -8.53 -10.76
C ILE A 10 -10.74 -9.04 -11.69
N ARG A 11 -11.77 -9.71 -11.15
CA ARG A 11 -12.89 -10.27 -11.94
C ARG A 11 -13.66 -9.17 -12.70
N ARG A 12 -13.73 -7.97 -12.14
CA ARG A 12 -14.35 -6.79 -12.76
C ARG A 12 -13.42 -6.02 -13.71
N GLY A 13 -12.18 -6.47 -13.90
CA GLY A 13 -11.18 -5.76 -14.71
C GLY A 13 -10.68 -4.46 -14.08
N ARG A 14 -10.90 -4.24 -12.78
CA ARG A 14 -10.52 -3.03 -12.03
C ARG A 14 -9.23 -3.18 -11.21
N ALA A 15 -8.52 -4.30 -11.38
CA ALA A 15 -7.29 -4.59 -10.67
C ALA A 15 -6.35 -5.41 -11.55
N ARG A 16 -6.00 -4.89 -12.73
CA ARG A 16 -4.95 -5.45 -13.57
C ARG A 16 -3.60 -5.20 -12.91
N ARG A 17 -3.32 -3.93 -12.58
CA ARG A 17 -2.07 -3.48 -11.97
C ARG A 17 -2.21 -3.35 -10.47
N ILE A 18 -1.49 -4.20 -9.74
CA ILE A 18 -1.57 -4.31 -8.28
C ILE A 18 -0.18 -4.16 -7.68
N LEU A 19 -0.05 -3.26 -6.71
CA LEU A 19 1.13 -3.21 -5.84
C LEU A 19 0.72 -3.54 -4.41
N VAL A 20 1.38 -4.53 -3.83
CA VAL A 20 1.28 -4.82 -2.40
C VAL A 20 2.53 -4.29 -1.70
N CYS A 21 2.33 -3.43 -0.71
CA CYS A 21 3.35 -2.89 0.16
C CYS A 21 3.15 -3.46 1.57
N THR A 22 4.16 -4.12 2.11
CA THR A 22 4.11 -4.68 3.48
C THR A 22 5.47 -4.51 4.19
N THR A 23 5.60 -5.03 5.40
CA THR A 23 6.90 -5.13 6.08
C THR A 23 7.73 -6.26 5.48
N LYS A 24 9.07 -6.17 5.61
CA LYS A 24 9.97 -7.22 5.11
C LYS A 24 9.67 -8.60 5.69
N ALA A 25 9.18 -8.65 6.94
CA ALA A 25 8.82 -9.89 7.63
C ALA A 25 7.55 -10.54 7.04
N MET A 26 6.57 -9.74 6.62
CA MET A 26 5.27 -10.23 6.14
C MET A 26 5.24 -10.54 4.64
N LEU A 27 6.22 -10.07 3.87
CA LEU A 27 6.32 -10.30 2.42
C LEU A 27 6.02 -11.74 1.99
N THR A 28 6.78 -12.70 2.54
CA THR A 28 6.68 -14.11 2.14
C THR A 28 5.34 -14.71 2.52
N GLN A 29 4.82 -14.36 3.71
CA GLN A 29 3.54 -14.86 4.18
C GLN A 29 2.39 -14.32 3.32
N PHE A 30 2.36 -13.02 3.07
CA PHE A 30 1.34 -12.37 2.25
C PHE A 30 1.34 -12.93 0.83
N GLN A 31 2.52 -13.06 0.20
CA GLN A 31 2.65 -13.63 -1.14
C GLN A 31 2.12 -15.07 -1.21
N LYS A 32 2.48 -15.92 -0.23
CA LYS A 32 1.99 -17.30 -0.15
C LYS A 32 0.48 -17.35 0.02
N GLU A 33 -0.08 -16.50 0.88
CA GLU A 33 -1.53 -16.47 1.12
C GLU A 33 -2.30 -16.05 -0.14
N MET A 34 -1.86 -14.99 -0.81
CA MET A 34 -2.46 -14.50 -2.06
C MET A 34 -2.44 -15.56 -3.17
N TRP A 35 -1.34 -16.30 -3.29
CA TRP A 35 -1.24 -17.39 -4.26
C TRP A 35 -2.11 -18.59 -3.86
N ALA A 36 -1.94 -19.12 -2.65
CA ALA A 36 -2.54 -20.38 -2.24
C ALA A 36 -4.07 -20.30 -2.07
N ARG A 37 -4.59 -19.15 -1.64
CA ARG A 37 -6.03 -18.98 -1.35
C ARG A 37 -6.81 -18.30 -2.45
N PHE A 38 -6.15 -17.47 -3.27
CA PHE A 38 -6.82 -16.61 -4.24
C PHE A 38 -6.27 -16.75 -5.66
N SER A 39 -5.21 -17.55 -5.87
CA SER A 39 -4.53 -17.70 -7.16
C SER A 39 -4.08 -16.36 -7.77
N ILE A 40 -3.70 -15.40 -6.91
CA ILE A 40 -3.19 -14.10 -7.33
C ILE A 40 -1.66 -14.14 -7.23
N PRO A 41 -0.93 -14.27 -8.36
CA PRO A 41 0.52 -14.22 -8.34
C PRO A 41 0.98 -12.78 -8.06
N LEU A 42 1.91 -12.64 -7.11
CA LEU A 42 2.59 -11.39 -6.81
C LEU A 42 4.08 -11.60 -7.01
N VAL A 43 4.71 -10.83 -7.89
CA VAL A 43 6.15 -10.89 -8.11
C VAL A 43 6.87 -10.06 -7.05
N ARG A 44 7.83 -10.66 -6.36
CA ARG A 44 8.60 -9.96 -5.32
C ARG A 44 9.61 -9.03 -5.95
N LEU A 45 9.50 -7.74 -5.64
CA LEU A 45 10.47 -6.72 -6.03
C LEU A 45 11.44 -6.48 -4.88
N ASP A 46 12.42 -7.36 -4.74
CA ASP A 46 13.58 -7.11 -3.87
C ASP A 46 14.78 -6.63 -4.68
N SER A 47 15.91 -6.39 -4.01
CA SER A 47 17.15 -5.95 -4.66
C SER A 47 17.58 -6.84 -5.83
N VAL A 48 17.35 -8.16 -5.74
CA VAL A 48 17.70 -9.12 -6.81
C VAL A 48 16.71 -9.01 -7.96
N GLY A 49 15.41 -9.01 -7.67
CA GLY A 49 14.37 -8.83 -8.69
C GLY A 49 14.53 -7.52 -9.45
N LEU A 50 14.92 -6.46 -8.75
CA LEU A 50 15.12 -5.12 -9.31
C LEU A 50 16.41 -5.01 -10.12
N GLN A 51 17.47 -5.74 -9.75
CA GLN A 51 18.67 -5.87 -10.58
C GLN A 51 18.38 -6.57 -11.91
N ARG A 52 17.55 -7.62 -11.89
CA ARG A 52 17.11 -8.31 -13.11
C ARG A 52 16.33 -7.36 -14.03
N ILE A 53 15.33 -6.67 -13.46
CA ILE A 53 14.57 -5.65 -14.19
C ILE A 53 15.51 -4.61 -14.79
N ARG A 54 16.49 -4.09 -14.03
CA ARG A 54 17.46 -3.12 -14.55
C ARG A 54 18.35 -3.64 -15.67
N ALA A 55 18.67 -4.92 -15.69
CA ALA A 55 19.46 -5.52 -16.77
C ALA A 55 18.64 -5.65 -18.06
N ASP A 56 17.35 -5.93 -17.92
CA ASP A 56 16.44 -6.19 -19.04
C ASP A 56 15.71 -4.93 -19.54
N LEU A 57 15.63 -3.86 -18.73
CA LEU A 57 14.94 -2.63 -19.10
C LEU A 57 15.83 -1.69 -19.94
N PRO A 58 15.30 -1.12 -21.03
CA PRO A 58 15.86 0.08 -21.63
C PRO A 58 15.95 1.19 -20.57
N THR A 59 17.02 1.98 -20.60
CA THR A 59 17.41 3.00 -19.59
C THR A 59 16.29 3.98 -19.19
N HIS A 60 15.25 4.13 -20.01
CA HIS A 60 14.13 5.07 -19.81
C HIS A 60 12.81 4.44 -19.39
N HIS A 61 12.75 3.12 -19.19
CA HIS A 61 11.51 2.46 -18.75
C HIS A 61 11.39 2.45 -17.23
N ASN A 62 10.15 2.55 -16.76
CA ASN A 62 9.87 2.51 -15.33
C ASN A 62 9.73 1.05 -14.87
N PRO A 63 10.54 0.58 -13.91
CA PRO A 63 10.59 -0.82 -13.47
C PRO A 63 9.26 -1.33 -12.91
N PHE A 64 8.41 -0.43 -12.40
CA PHE A 64 7.10 -0.79 -11.85
C PHE A 64 6.06 -1.13 -12.93
N TYR A 65 6.37 -0.93 -14.21
CA TYR A 65 5.54 -1.36 -15.34
C TYR A 65 5.94 -2.72 -15.90
N PHE A 66 7.02 -3.33 -15.40
CA PHE A 66 7.47 -4.63 -15.91
C PHE A 66 6.56 -5.78 -15.47
N TYR A 67 6.03 -5.71 -14.25
CA TYR A 67 5.07 -6.67 -13.72
C TYR A 67 3.75 -5.98 -13.41
N ASP A 68 2.66 -6.54 -13.91
CA ASP A 68 1.32 -6.07 -13.57
C ASP A 68 1.03 -6.25 -12.07
N ARG A 69 1.54 -7.32 -11.44
CA ARG A 69 1.23 -7.64 -10.03
C ARG A 69 2.50 -7.87 -9.24
N ALA A 70 2.78 -6.99 -8.29
CA ALA A 70 4.03 -6.96 -7.55
C ALA A 70 3.82 -6.82 -6.04
N ILE A 71 4.80 -7.30 -5.28
CA ILE A 71 4.89 -7.12 -3.83
C ILE A 71 6.27 -6.60 -3.44
N ILE A 72 6.33 -5.59 -2.59
CA ILE A 72 7.57 -4.95 -2.13
C ILE A 72 7.46 -4.52 -0.67
N SER A 73 8.61 -4.43 0.02
CA SER A 73 8.61 -3.84 1.36
C SER A 73 8.64 -2.32 1.30
N ILE A 74 7.90 -1.66 2.18
CA ILE A 74 7.92 -0.18 2.28
C ILE A 74 9.32 0.35 2.60
N ASP A 75 10.12 -0.44 3.31
CA ASP A 75 11.50 -0.11 3.64
C ASP A 75 12.43 -0.15 2.43
N THR A 76 12.21 -1.07 1.50
CA THR A 76 12.93 -1.10 0.21
C THR A 76 12.60 0.14 -0.62
N LEU A 77 11.31 0.53 -0.68
CA LEU A 77 10.87 1.69 -1.45
C LEU A 77 11.49 3.00 -0.94
N LYS A 78 11.50 3.20 0.39
CA LYS A 78 11.95 4.48 0.97
C LYS A 78 13.47 4.68 0.95
N GLN A 79 14.26 3.59 0.97
CA GLN A 79 15.72 3.67 1.09
C GLN A 79 16.43 4.02 -0.22
N ASN A 80 15.77 3.80 -1.35
CA ASN A 80 16.38 3.97 -2.65
C ASN A 80 15.73 5.15 -3.38
N ASN A 81 16.47 6.25 -3.52
CA ASN A 81 16.00 7.43 -4.24
C ASN A 81 15.58 7.10 -5.68
N TRP A 82 16.22 6.11 -6.31
CA TRP A 82 15.81 5.63 -7.61
C TRP A 82 14.38 5.08 -7.59
N PHE A 83 13.97 4.33 -6.55
CA PHE A 83 12.58 3.87 -6.46
C PHE A 83 11.61 5.02 -6.32
N ARG A 84 11.91 5.99 -5.47
CA ARG A 84 11.02 7.12 -5.23
C ARG A 84 10.68 7.86 -6.54
N THR A 85 11.68 8.18 -7.36
CA THR A 85 11.45 8.84 -8.66
C THR A 85 10.60 7.98 -9.59
N HIS A 86 10.78 6.65 -9.59
CA HIS A 86 9.96 5.78 -10.43
C HIS A 86 8.54 5.60 -9.89
N VAL A 87 8.34 5.57 -8.57
CA VAL A 87 7.01 5.53 -7.97
C VAL A 87 6.22 6.79 -8.35
N GLU A 88 6.86 7.96 -8.34
CA GLU A 88 6.24 9.23 -8.74
C GLU A 88 5.67 9.20 -10.16
N HIS A 89 6.27 8.41 -11.06
CA HIS A 89 5.85 8.25 -12.46
C HIS A 89 5.18 6.90 -12.74
N ALA A 90 4.74 6.19 -11.71
CA ALA A 90 4.01 4.94 -11.81
C ALA A 90 2.58 5.11 -11.31
N HIS A 91 1.65 4.36 -11.91
CA HIS A 91 0.25 4.32 -11.51
C HIS A 91 -0.21 2.87 -11.37
N TRP A 92 -1.08 2.60 -10.40
CA TRP A 92 -1.65 1.26 -10.17
C TRP A 92 -3.17 1.33 -10.06
N ASP A 93 -3.86 0.30 -10.52
CA ASP A 93 -5.31 0.23 -10.33
C ASP A 93 -5.62 0.01 -8.85
N VAL A 94 -4.82 -0.83 -8.17
CA VAL A 94 -4.96 -1.09 -6.74
C VAL A 94 -3.62 -1.09 -6.03
N ILE A 95 -3.54 -0.37 -4.91
CA ILE A 95 -2.46 -0.49 -3.95
C ILE A 95 -2.99 -1.07 -2.65
N VAL A 96 -2.31 -2.09 -2.13
CA VAL A 96 -2.57 -2.64 -0.80
C VAL A 96 -1.41 -2.27 0.11
N ILE A 97 -1.69 -1.62 1.23
CA ILE A 97 -0.72 -1.40 2.31
C ILE A 97 -1.11 -2.28 3.48
N ASP A 98 -0.30 -3.29 3.73
CA ASP A 98 -0.41 -4.17 4.87
C ASP A 98 0.34 -3.62 6.08
N GLU A 99 -0.15 -3.94 7.27
CA GLU A 99 0.29 -3.35 8.54
C GLU A 99 0.31 -1.81 8.51
N ALA A 100 -0.81 -1.20 8.09
CA ALA A 100 -0.95 0.24 7.82
C ALA A 100 -0.58 1.13 9.02
N HIS A 101 -0.63 0.62 10.25
CA HIS A 101 -0.15 1.33 11.44
C HIS A 101 1.34 1.72 11.39
N ASN A 102 2.13 1.07 10.53
CA ASN A 102 3.54 1.39 10.28
C ASN A 102 3.74 2.61 9.37
N VAL A 103 2.70 3.03 8.65
CA VAL A 103 2.72 4.19 7.75
C VAL A 103 1.90 5.37 8.27
N ALA A 104 1.24 5.23 9.42
CA ALA A 104 0.56 6.32 10.10
C ALA A 104 1.54 7.46 10.45
N VAL A 105 1.05 8.70 10.36
CA VAL A 105 1.77 9.90 10.84
C VAL A 105 1.65 9.95 12.36
N ARG A 106 2.76 10.19 13.06
CA ARG A 106 2.79 10.27 14.53
C ARG A 106 3.36 11.62 14.95
N GLY A 107 2.56 12.45 15.61
CA GLY A 107 2.93 13.81 15.99
C GLY A 107 3.22 14.71 14.79
N SER A 108 4.08 15.70 14.96
CA SER A 108 4.31 16.77 13.97
C SER A 108 5.21 16.37 12.79
N SER A 109 5.91 15.24 12.84
CA SER A 109 6.87 14.83 11.79
C SER A 109 6.42 13.57 11.06
N SER A 110 6.16 13.70 9.76
CA SER A 110 5.87 12.55 8.91
C SER A 110 7.12 11.69 8.71
N SER A 111 7.04 10.43 9.10
CA SER A 111 8.09 9.44 8.83
C SER A 111 8.30 9.24 7.32
N MET A 112 9.47 8.73 6.92
CA MET A 112 9.71 8.35 5.52
C MET A 112 8.71 7.29 5.00
N ARG A 113 8.24 6.41 5.89
CA ARG A 113 7.21 5.42 5.54
C ARG A 113 5.88 6.10 5.24
N ALA A 114 5.46 7.04 6.08
CA ALA A 114 4.25 7.82 5.88
C ALA A 114 4.31 8.66 4.59
N ARG A 115 5.47 9.29 4.30
CA ARG A 115 5.66 10.04 3.04
C ARG A 115 5.54 9.13 1.81
N MET A 116 6.16 7.95 1.84
CA MET A 116 6.08 6.98 0.75
C MET A 116 4.66 6.44 0.58
N ALA A 117 3.97 6.12 1.67
CA ALA A 117 2.57 5.65 1.63
C ALA A 117 1.63 6.72 1.04
N ASN A 118 1.79 8.00 1.43
CA ASN A 118 1.03 9.10 0.84
C ASN A 118 1.30 9.29 -0.66
N LEU A 119 2.56 9.13 -1.09
CA LEU A 119 2.89 9.16 -2.51
C LEU A 119 2.19 8.02 -3.26
N LEU A 120 2.23 6.81 -2.71
CA LEU A 120 1.54 5.64 -3.29
C LEU A 120 0.03 5.87 -3.36
N ALA A 121 -0.59 6.37 -2.28
CA ALA A 121 -2.02 6.64 -2.21
C ALA A 121 -2.51 7.60 -3.31
N ARG A 122 -1.67 8.55 -3.75
CA ARG A 122 -1.98 9.48 -4.84
C ARG A 122 -1.81 8.89 -6.24
N ASN A 123 -1.09 7.77 -6.34
CA ASN A 123 -0.73 7.13 -7.60
C ASN A 123 -1.52 5.83 -7.82
N CYS A 124 -2.77 5.77 -7.32
CA CYS A 124 -3.65 4.65 -7.56
C CYS A 124 -5.13 5.01 -7.61
N ASP A 125 -5.92 4.18 -8.31
CA ASP A 125 -7.38 4.32 -8.36
C ASP A 125 -8.07 3.82 -7.09
N SER A 126 -7.46 2.85 -6.40
CA SER A 126 -8.03 2.25 -5.20
C SER A 126 -6.94 1.88 -4.19
N LEU A 127 -7.06 2.44 -2.98
CA LEU A 127 -6.18 2.14 -1.86
C LEU A 127 -6.89 1.21 -0.87
N ILE A 128 -6.20 0.13 -0.50
CA ILE A 128 -6.66 -0.81 0.52
C ILE A 128 -5.65 -0.79 1.66
N LEU A 129 -6.08 -0.37 2.85
CA LEU A 129 -5.27 -0.40 4.06
C LEU A 129 -5.67 -1.60 4.92
N LEU A 130 -4.70 -2.41 5.31
CA LEU A 130 -4.91 -3.56 6.21
C LEU A 130 -4.14 -3.31 7.51
N SER A 131 -4.80 -3.52 8.65
CA SER A 131 -4.12 -3.53 9.94
C SER A 131 -4.94 -4.32 10.95
N ALA A 132 -4.27 -5.14 11.77
CA ALA A 132 -4.90 -5.76 12.94
C ALA A 132 -5.10 -4.73 14.07
N THR A 133 -4.23 -3.73 14.14
CA THR A 133 -4.20 -2.67 15.15
C THR A 133 -4.05 -1.34 14.42
N PRO A 134 -5.13 -0.65 14.05
CA PRO A 134 -5.03 0.46 13.09
C PRO A 134 -4.28 1.68 13.65
N HIS A 135 -4.08 1.79 14.96
CA HIS A 135 -3.31 2.88 15.55
C HIS A 135 -2.68 2.47 16.89
N ASP A 136 -1.71 3.25 17.35
CA ASP A 136 -0.99 3.13 18.62
C ASP A 136 -1.79 3.65 19.82
N GLY A 137 -3.12 3.69 19.72
CA GLY A 137 -4.00 4.31 20.72
C GLY A 137 -4.23 5.81 20.52
N LYS A 138 -3.50 6.48 19.61
CA LYS A 138 -3.66 7.92 19.35
C LYS A 138 -4.66 8.21 18.23
N ALA A 139 -5.56 9.16 18.47
CA ALA A 139 -6.57 9.60 17.50
C ALA A 139 -5.92 10.14 16.21
N GLU A 140 -4.90 10.99 16.34
CA GLU A 140 -4.18 11.59 15.21
C GLU A 140 -3.55 10.55 14.28
N SER A 141 -2.96 9.48 14.84
CA SER A 141 -2.37 8.38 14.06
C SER A 141 -3.44 7.70 13.22
N PHE A 142 -4.62 7.44 13.79
CA PHE A 142 -5.73 6.84 13.07
C PHE A 142 -6.29 7.78 12.01
N ALA A 143 -6.50 9.06 12.36
CA ALA A 143 -6.96 10.08 11.44
C ALA A 143 -6.04 10.20 10.22
N SER A 144 -4.73 10.07 10.39
CA SER A 144 -3.78 10.09 9.27
C SER A 144 -3.98 8.96 8.25
N LEU A 145 -4.47 7.79 8.70
CA LEU A 145 -4.79 6.68 7.80
C LEU A 145 -6.14 6.90 7.11
N MET A 146 -7.13 7.44 7.83
CA MET A 146 -8.43 7.77 7.23
C MET A 146 -8.28 8.87 6.17
N ASN A 147 -7.49 9.91 6.47
CA ASN A 147 -7.21 10.99 5.51
C ASN A 147 -6.33 10.54 4.33
N MET A 148 -5.68 9.38 4.43
CA MET A 148 -5.00 8.76 3.28
C MET A 148 -6.00 8.09 2.33
N LEU A 149 -7.13 7.59 2.85
CA LEU A 149 -8.22 7.02 2.06
C LEU A 149 -9.13 8.11 1.47
N ASP A 150 -9.50 9.09 2.29
CA ASP A 150 -10.29 10.25 1.90
C ASP A 150 -9.71 11.51 2.59
N PRO A 151 -8.99 12.38 1.84
CA PRO A 151 -8.38 13.58 2.40
C PRO A 151 -9.35 14.58 3.04
N THR A 152 -10.65 14.44 2.80
CA THR A 152 -11.70 15.35 3.30
C THR A 152 -12.47 14.80 4.48
N ALA A 153 -12.24 13.55 4.87
CA ALA A 153 -13.00 12.88 5.93
C ALA A 153 -12.83 13.53 7.31
N ILE A 154 -11.59 13.85 7.69
CA ILE A 154 -11.29 14.41 9.02
C ILE A 154 -10.60 15.77 8.86
N ALA A 155 -11.31 16.84 9.24
CA ALA A 155 -10.78 18.20 9.25
C ALA A 155 -9.80 18.45 10.41
N ASN A 156 -10.12 17.97 11.62
CA ASN A 156 -9.26 18.08 12.81
C ASN A 156 -8.81 16.68 13.28
N PRO A 157 -7.55 16.27 13.01
CA PRO A 157 -7.04 14.95 13.41
C PRO A 157 -7.06 14.67 14.93
N ALA A 158 -7.12 15.72 15.76
CA ALA A 158 -7.22 15.59 17.21
C ALA A 158 -8.66 15.46 17.72
N GLU A 159 -9.65 15.86 16.91
CA GLU A 159 -11.05 15.94 17.31
C GLU A 159 -11.95 15.56 16.13
N TYR A 160 -12.38 14.30 16.10
CA TYR A 160 -13.32 13.76 15.13
C TYR A 160 -14.20 12.72 15.80
N VAL A 161 -15.39 12.50 15.23
CA VAL A 161 -16.37 11.54 15.71
C VAL A 161 -16.43 10.32 14.80
N LYS A 162 -17.20 9.31 15.21
CA LYS A 162 -17.29 8.04 14.46
C LYS A 162 -17.97 8.24 13.10
N GLU A 163 -18.87 9.20 13.02
CA GLU A 163 -19.66 9.55 11.84
C GLU A 163 -18.74 10.07 10.72
N ASP A 164 -17.68 10.80 11.06
CA ASP A 164 -16.71 11.38 10.10
C ASP A 164 -15.95 10.31 9.31
N ILE A 165 -15.83 9.10 9.88
CA ILE A 165 -15.05 7.99 9.33
C ILE A 165 -15.93 6.80 8.92
N GLN A 166 -17.26 7.00 8.94
CA GLN A 166 -18.20 5.95 8.63
C GLN A 166 -18.06 5.50 7.18
N GLY A 167 -17.87 4.19 6.96
CA GLY A 167 -17.69 3.61 5.63
C GLY A 167 -16.25 3.57 5.13
N LEU A 168 -15.31 4.26 5.79
CA LEU A 168 -13.88 4.20 5.44
C LEU A 168 -13.16 2.98 6.02
N TYR A 169 -13.74 2.34 7.03
CA TYR A 169 -13.15 1.15 7.64
C TYR A 169 -14.21 0.07 7.91
N VAL A 170 -13.75 -1.17 7.89
CA VAL A 170 -14.52 -2.35 8.33
C VAL A 170 -13.70 -3.05 9.41
N ARG A 171 -14.30 -3.28 10.57
CA ARG A 171 -13.71 -4.05 11.66
C ARG A 171 -14.66 -5.17 12.05
N ARG A 172 -14.19 -6.41 11.96
CA ARG A 172 -14.93 -7.60 12.41
C ARG A 172 -14.27 -8.17 13.65
N PHE A 173 -15.05 -8.39 14.71
CA PHE A 173 -14.61 -9.18 15.85
C PHE A 173 -14.80 -10.66 15.52
N LYS A 174 -13.88 -11.50 16.00
CA LYS A 174 -14.04 -12.96 15.93
C LYS A 174 -15.10 -13.42 16.89
#